data_AF-A0A955VVJ5-F1
#
_entry.id   AF-A0A955VVJ5-F1
#
_cell.length_a   1.000
_cell.length_b   1.000
_cell.length_c   1.000
_cell.angle_alpha   90.00
_cell.angle_beta   90.00
_cell.angle_gamma   90.00
#
_symmetry.space_group_name_H-M   'P 1'
#
loop_
_entity.id
_entity.type
_entity.pdbx_description
1 polymer ?
#
loop_
_entity_poly.entity_id
_entity_poly.type
_entity_poly.pdbx_seq_one_letter_code
_entity_poly.pdbx_strand_id
1 'polypeptide(L)'
;MNRILIALSFVGLAFATTGCSKDPAEQAVGLMEEMATIADSNKEDCDKMGDALKGFMDKNGETLKKLKESDKGKSEEEKKAMMEKYKDRLGAAMGKMMPAMTKCATNEKVKGAMSNM
;
A
#
# COMPACT_ATOMS: atom_id res chain seq x y z
N MET A 1 18.16 -38.22 48.51
CA MET A 1 18.56 -37.50 47.29
C MET A 1 17.39 -37.59 46.31
N ASN A 2 16.65 -36.48 46.15
CA ASN A 2 16.61 -35.63 44.95
C ASN A 2 15.93 -36.32 43.74
N ARG A 3 14.93 -35.77 43.04
CA ARG A 3 14.18 -34.50 43.09
C ARG A 3 12.89 -34.74 42.29
N ILE A 4 11.80 -34.17 42.78
CA ILE A 4 10.48 -34.06 42.16
C ILE A 4 10.59 -33.29 40.84
N LEU A 5 10.04 -33.82 39.74
CA LEU A 5 9.76 -33.03 38.53
C LEU A 5 8.25 -33.01 38.28
N ILE A 6 7.64 -31.94 38.77
CA ILE A 6 6.29 -31.49 38.44
C ILE A 6 6.36 -30.89 37.03
N ALA A 7 5.78 -31.57 36.04
CA ALA A 7 5.48 -30.99 34.73
C ALA A 7 4.04 -30.44 34.75
N LEU A 8 3.86 -29.34 35.49
CA LEU A 8 2.70 -28.46 35.40
C LEU A 8 3.05 -27.38 34.38
N SER A 9 2.39 -27.38 33.22
CA SER A 9 2.06 -26.18 32.45
C SER A 9 1.15 -26.56 31.29
N PHE A 10 -0.13 -26.72 31.60
CA PHE A 10 -1.20 -26.41 30.65
C PHE A 10 -1.14 -24.90 30.39
N VAL A 11 -0.36 -24.48 29.38
CA VAL A 11 -0.56 -23.18 28.73
C VAL A 11 -1.30 -23.46 27.43
N GLY A 12 -2.61 -23.64 27.58
CA GLY A 12 -3.55 -23.45 26.48
C GLY A 12 -3.54 -21.98 26.12
N LEU A 13 -2.61 -21.56 25.27
CA LEU A 13 -2.74 -20.29 24.58
C LEU A 13 -3.80 -20.50 23.49
N ALA A 14 -4.98 -20.00 23.83
CA ALA A 14 -6.11 -19.87 22.96
C ALA A 14 -5.71 -19.40 21.55
N PHE A 15 -6.21 -20.12 20.56
CA PHE A 15 -6.55 -19.66 19.22
C PHE A 15 -6.34 -18.16 18.99
N ALA A 16 -5.15 -17.79 18.52
CA ALA A 16 -5.04 -16.65 17.62
C ALA A 16 -5.56 -17.13 16.26
N THR A 17 -6.89 -17.13 16.10
CA THR A 17 -7.47 -16.96 14.77
C THR A 17 -7.03 -15.58 14.31
N THR A 18 -5.85 -15.49 13.68
CA THR A 18 -5.51 -14.38 12.80
C THR A 18 -6.49 -14.47 11.63
N GLY A 19 -7.71 -13.97 11.87
CA GLY A 19 -8.63 -13.62 10.83
C GLY A 19 -7.86 -12.70 9.90
N CYS A 20 -7.58 -13.20 8.69
CA CYS A 20 -7.05 -12.44 7.58
C CYS A 20 -8.08 -11.38 7.13
N SER A 21 -8.42 -10.44 8.01
CA SER A 21 -9.02 -9.19 7.63
C SER A 21 -7.89 -8.36 7.06
N LYS A 22 -7.71 -8.36 5.74
CA LYS A 22 -6.77 -7.45 5.06
C LYS A 22 -7.07 -6.04 5.54
N ASP A 23 -6.16 -5.46 6.33
CA ASP A 23 -6.24 -4.09 6.80
C ASP A 23 -6.39 -3.18 5.56
N PRO A 24 -7.49 -2.41 5.41
CA PRO A 24 -7.66 -1.54 4.26
C PRO A 24 -6.50 -0.55 4.08
N ALA A 25 -5.86 -0.13 5.17
CA ALA A 25 -4.68 0.72 5.11
C ALA A 25 -3.46 -0.03 4.53
N GLU A 26 -3.25 -1.29 4.93
CA GLU A 26 -2.21 -2.16 4.38
C GLU A 26 -2.40 -2.35 2.87
N GLN A 27 -3.64 -2.58 2.44
CA GLN A 27 -3.98 -2.71 1.03
C GLN A 27 -3.74 -1.42 0.25
N ALA A 28 -4.10 -0.26 0.81
CA ALA A 28 -3.85 1.03 0.19
C ALA A 28 -2.35 1.29 0.02
N VAL A 29 -1.54 1.02 1.05
CA VAL A 29 -0.08 1.17 0.99
C VAL A 29 0.53 0.24 -0.05
N GLY A 30 0.10 -1.02 -0.11
CA GLY A 30 0.57 -1.97 -1.13
C GLY A 30 0.27 -1.50 -2.56
N LEU A 31 -0.91 -0.93 -2.81
CA LEU A 31 -1.25 -0.36 -4.12
C LEU A 31 -0.41 0.87 -4.45
N MET A 32 -0.08 1.71 -3.46
CA MET A 32 0.83 2.85 -3.66
C MET A 32 2.26 2.38 -3.99
N GLU A 33 2.74 1.31 -3.35
CA GLU A 33 4.05 0.72 -3.65
C GLU A 33 4.12 0.10 -5.05
N GLU A 34 3.05 -0.57 -5.48
CA GLU A 34 2.95 -1.12 -6.83
C GLU A 34 2.95 0.00 -7.88
N MET A 35 2.19 1.07 -7.65
CA MET A 35 2.19 2.25 -8.52
C MET A 35 3.58 2.92 -8.56
N ALA A 36 4.25 3.06 -7.43
CA ALA A 36 5.61 3.59 -7.37
C ALA A 36 6.62 2.71 -8.11
N THR A 37 6.44 1.39 -8.06
CA THR A 37 7.28 0.43 -8.80
C THR A 37 7.04 0.53 -10.30
N ILE A 38 5.79 0.68 -10.75
CA ILE A 38 5.47 0.96 -12.15
C ILE A 38 6.14 2.25 -12.61
N ALA A 39 6.03 3.31 -11.82
CA ALA A 39 6.62 4.60 -12.13
C ALA A 39 8.15 4.51 -12.25
N ASP A 40 8.82 3.91 -11.26
CA ASP A 40 10.28 3.78 -11.25
C ASP A 40 10.80 2.88 -12.38
N SER A 41 10.10 1.78 -12.68
CA SER A 41 10.48 0.84 -13.74
C SER A 41 10.33 1.41 -15.15
N ASN A 42 9.47 2.43 -15.32
CA ASN A 42 9.17 3.02 -16.63
C ASN A 42 9.54 4.52 -16.70
N LYS A 43 10.28 5.06 -15.72
CA LYS A 43 10.65 6.49 -15.66
C LYS A 43 11.44 7.00 -16.88
N GLU A 44 12.04 6.09 -17.65
CA GLU A 44 12.77 6.39 -18.88
C GLU A 44 11.88 6.40 -20.13
N ASP A 45 10.66 5.83 -20.06
CA ASP A 45 9.70 5.73 -21.15
C ASP A 45 8.30 6.12 -20.65
N CYS A 46 7.99 7.42 -20.79
CA CYS A 46 6.76 7.99 -20.27
C CYS A 46 5.50 7.41 -20.93
N ASP A 47 5.58 6.98 -22.19
CA ASP A 47 4.43 6.38 -22.87
C ASP A 47 4.14 4.99 -22.29
N LYS A 48 5.18 4.19 -22.11
CA LYS A 48 5.07 2.89 -21.44
C LYS A 48 4.64 3.03 -19.99
N MET A 49 5.11 4.06 -19.29
CA MET A 49 4.64 4.36 -17.93
C MET A 49 3.14 4.67 -17.92
N GLY A 50 2.66 5.52 -18.84
CA GLY A 50 1.25 5.84 -18.97
C GLY A 50 0.39 4.61 -19.26
N ASP A 51 0.81 3.76 -20.20
CA ASP A 51 0.11 2.52 -20.54
C ASP A 51 0.08 1.53 -19.35
N ALA A 52 1.19 1.39 -18.64
CA ALA A 52 1.28 0.53 -17.45
C ALA A 52 0.43 1.05 -16.28
N LEU A 53 0.45 2.36 -16.04
CA LEU A 53 -0.41 3.01 -15.03
C LEU A 53 -1.88 2.84 -15.39
N LYS A 54 -2.25 3.02 -16.66
CA LYS A 54 -3.62 2.76 -17.13
C LYS A 54 -4.04 1.31 -16.87
N GLY A 55 -3.22 0.32 -17.23
CA GLY A 55 -3.51 -1.08 -16.97
C GLY A 55 -3.65 -1.39 -15.47
N PHE A 56 -2.83 -0.75 -14.63
CA PHE A 56 -2.96 -0.83 -13.19
C PHE A 56 -4.29 -0.23 -12.69
N MET A 57 -4.70 0.93 -13.19
CA MET A 57 -5.98 1.55 -12.85
C MET A 57 -7.18 0.72 -13.34
N ASP A 58 -7.11 0.17 -14.55
CA ASP A 58 -8.17 -0.69 -15.09
C ASP A 58 -8.35 -1.96 -14.23
N LYS A 59 -7.26 -2.51 -13.69
CA LYS A 59 -7.27 -3.68 -12.80
C LYS A 59 -7.71 -3.36 -11.37
N ASN A 60 -7.30 -2.21 -10.83
CA ASN A 60 -7.44 -1.89 -9.40
C ASN A 60 -8.42 -0.75 -9.11
N GLY A 61 -9.02 -0.13 -10.12
CA GLY A 61 -9.80 1.11 -10.00
C GLY A 61 -10.98 1.01 -9.04
N GLU A 62 -11.71 -0.12 -9.04
CA GLU A 62 -12.80 -0.35 -8.09
C GLU A 62 -12.28 -0.42 -6.63
N THR A 63 -11.15 -1.10 -6.43
CA THR A 63 -10.50 -1.20 -5.12
C THR A 63 -10.00 0.18 -4.66
N LEU A 64 -9.33 0.93 -5.54
CA LEU A 64 -8.87 2.28 -5.25
C LEU A 64 -10.03 3.22 -4.90
N LYS A 65 -11.15 3.11 -5.61
CA LYS A 65 -12.37 3.87 -5.30
C LYS A 65 -12.92 3.53 -3.92
N LYS A 66 -13.04 2.25 -3.59
CA LYS A 66 -13.48 1.78 -2.26
C LYS A 66 -12.56 2.27 -1.14
N LEU A 67 -11.25 2.25 -1.38
CA LEU A 67 -10.26 2.74 -0.42
C LEU A 67 -10.35 4.26 -0.24
N LYS A 68 -10.52 5.02 -1.33
CA LYS A 68 -10.73 6.48 -1.30
C LYS A 68 -12.01 6.87 -0.56
N GLU A 69 -13.09 6.11 -0.73
CA GLU A 69 -14.33 6.29 0.02
C GLU A 69 -14.14 5.95 1.50
N SER A 70 -13.39 4.89 1.82
CA SER A 70 -13.07 4.52 3.20
C SER A 70 -12.20 5.56 3.91
N ASP A 71 -11.29 6.21 3.19
CA ASP A 71 -10.41 7.25 3.74
C ASP A 71 -11.16 8.54 4.11
N LYS A 72 -12.23 8.87 3.39
CA LYS A 72 -13.09 10.02 3.71
C LYS A 72 -13.76 9.93 5.08
N GLY A 73 -13.97 8.71 5.58
CA GLY A 73 -14.57 8.46 6.90
C GLY A 73 -13.58 8.49 8.06
N LYS A 74 -12.27 8.57 7.80
CA LYS A 74 -11.23 8.53 8.83
C LYS A 74 -11.04 9.91 9.47
N SER A 75 -10.93 9.90 10.79
CA SER A 75 -10.46 11.05 11.56
C SER A 75 -9.01 11.40 11.22
N GLU A 76 -8.61 12.63 11.55
CA GLU A 76 -7.23 13.07 11.38
C GLU A 76 -6.25 12.26 12.24
N GLU A 77 -6.68 11.78 13.41
CA GLU A 77 -5.88 10.89 14.27
C GLU A 77 -5.63 9.53 13.61
N GLU A 78 -6.65 8.94 12.96
CA GLU A 78 -6.50 7.68 12.23
C GLU A 78 -5.59 7.84 11.00
N LYS A 79 -5.69 8.96 10.27
CA LYS A 79 -4.79 9.27 9.15
C LYS A 79 -3.35 9.44 9.63
N LYS A 80 -3.14 10.14 10.75
CA LYS A 80 -1.81 10.33 11.34
C LYS A 80 -1.23 9.00 11.81
N ALA A 81 -2.01 8.18 12.51
CA ALA A 81 -1.57 6.85 12.95
C ALA A 81 -1.20 5.95 11.76
N MET A 82 -1.96 6.02 10.66
CA MET A 82 -1.63 5.33 9.41
C MET A 82 -0.32 5.85 8.81
N MET A 83 -0.16 7.18 8.69
CA MET A 83 1.07 7.77 8.16
C MET A 83 2.29 7.41 9.00
N GLU A 84 2.18 7.40 10.33
CA GLU A 84 3.27 7.01 11.22
C GLU A 84 3.59 5.51 11.09
N LYS A 85 2.57 4.65 11.07
CA LYS A 85 2.73 3.19 10.90
C LYS A 85 3.41 2.83 9.58
N TYR A 86 3.10 3.56 8.50
CA TYR A 86 3.57 3.24 7.15
C TYR A 86 4.59 4.23 6.60
N LYS A 87 5.14 5.11 7.45
CA LYS A 87 5.99 6.23 7.05
C LYS A 87 7.13 5.82 6.13
N ASP A 88 7.87 4.78 6.49
CA ASP A 88 9.06 4.36 5.73
C ASP A 88 8.68 3.79 4.36
N ARG A 89 7.58 3.03 4.30
CA ARG A 89 7.06 2.46 3.05
C ARG A 89 6.50 3.53 2.12
N LEU A 90 5.71 4.46 2.66
CA LEU A 90 5.21 5.60 1.92
C LEU A 90 6.34 6.51 1.44
N GLY A 91 7.34 6.76 2.29
CA GLY A 91 8.53 7.52 1.94
C GLY A 91 9.33 6.86 0.81
N ALA A 92 9.53 5.54 0.87
CA ALA A 92 10.20 4.79 -0.18
C ALA A 92 9.39 4.80 -1.51
N ALA A 93 8.07 4.63 -1.44
CA ALA A 93 7.19 4.71 -2.60
C ALA A 93 7.23 6.12 -3.23
N MET A 94 7.14 7.17 -2.42
CA MET A 94 7.25 8.56 -2.89
C MET A 94 8.63 8.83 -3.51
N GLY A 95 9.71 8.34 -2.90
CA GLY A 95 11.07 8.49 -3.43
C GLY A 95 11.25 7.85 -4.80
N LYS A 96 10.58 6.72 -5.07
CA LYS A 96 10.55 6.06 -6.38
C LYS A 96 9.68 6.79 -7.41
N MET A 97 8.55 7.34 -6.95
CA MET A 97 7.56 7.99 -7.81
C MET A 97 7.99 9.40 -8.22
N MET A 98 8.63 10.16 -7.34
CA MET A 98 9.05 11.56 -7.58
C MET A 98 9.91 11.76 -8.84
N PRO A 99 10.98 10.98 -9.12
CA PRO A 99 11.78 11.18 -10.33
C PRO A 99 10.98 10.86 -11.60
N ALA A 100 10.18 9.80 -11.58
CA ALA A 100 9.32 9.41 -12.70
C ALA A 100 8.27 10.48 -13.00
N MET A 101 7.65 11.03 -11.95
CA MET A 101 6.69 12.12 -12.07
C MET A 101 7.32 13.38 -12.61
N THR A 102 8.49 13.76 -12.11
CA THR A 102 9.18 14.98 -12.58
C THR A 102 9.52 14.88 -14.06
N LYS A 103 9.95 13.70 -14.49
CA LYS A 103 10.33 13.44 -15.88
C LYS A 103 9.14 13.31 -16.83
N CYS A 104 8.05 12.72 -16.37
CA CYS A 104 6.90 12.38 -17.22
C CYS A 104 5.62 13.17 -16.93
N ALA A 105 5.67 14.20 -16.07
CA ALA A 105 4.51 15.01 -15.68
C ALA A 105 3.76 15.63 -16.87
N THR A 106 4.46 15.92 -17.97
CA THR A 106 3.87 16.54 -19.16
C THR A 106 3.32 15.53 -20.16
N ASN A 107 3.59 14.23 -19.99
CA ASN A 107 3.12 13.19 -20.91
C ASN A 107 1.60 12.96 -20.75
N GLU A 108 0.88 12.98 -21.87
CA GLU A 108 -0.58 12.90 -21.87
C GLU A 108 -1.13 11.54 -21.41
N LYS A 109 -0.44 10.44 -21.68
CA LYS A 109 -0.86 9.11 -21.20
C LYS A 109 -0.74 9.01 -19.68
N VAL A 110 0.33 9.57 -19.12
CA VAL A 110 0.58 9.62 -17.68
C VAL A 110 -0.47 10.50 -16.99
N LYS A 111 -0.74 11.70 -17.51
CA LYS A 111 -1.82 12.58 -17.01
C LYS A 111 -3.19 11.91 -17.08
N GLY A 112 -3.49 11.24 -18.19
CA GLY A 112 -4.74 10.52 -18.40
C GLY A 112 -4.93 9.37 -17.42
N ALA A 113 -3.86 8.62 -17.10
CA ALA A 113 -3.91 7.57 -16.09
C ALA A 113 -4.15 8.12 -14.67
N MET A 114 -3.58 9.28 -14.34
CA MET A 114 -3.68 9.88 -12.99
C MET A 114 -5.00 10.62 -12.75
N SER A 115 -5.58 11.21 -13.79
CA SER A 115 -6.83 11.96 -13.67
C SER A 115 -8.05 11.07 -13.37
N ASN A 116 -7.91 9.75 -13.54
CA ASN A 116 -8.93 8.75 -13.25
C ASN A 116 -8.80 8.14 -11.83
N MET A 117 -7.89 8.64 -10.99
CA MET A 117 -7.64 8.19 -9.62
C MET A 117 -8.43 8.99 -8.58
#